data_AF-Q82C12-F1
#
_entry.id   AF-Q82C12-F1
#
_cell.length_a   1.000
_cell.length_b   1.000
_cell.length_c   1.000
_cell.angle_alpha   90.00
_cell.angle_beta   90.00
_cell.angle_gamma   90.00
#
_symmetry.space_group_name_H-M   'P 1'
#
loop_
_entity.id
_entity.type
_entity.pdbx_description
1 polymer ?
#
loop_
_entity_poly.entity_id
_entity_poly.type
_entity_poly.pdbx_seq_one_letter_code
_entity_poly.pdbx_strand_id
1 'polypeptide(L)'
;MVIPEAVKAPEPEKPGEPSQDELRAAYDYLGLRETSEGLEVTQRGVQSALGTVKKIAREDPSSAEARVMAMGAADDDRIEFLRCVQLDKLSKVMAKRAAGDPRWLGVATPPRI
;
A
#
# COMPACT_ATOMS: atom_id res chain seq x y z
N MET A 1 -8.79 5.60 53.16
CA MET A 1 -7.70 5.38 52.19
C MET A 1 -8.23 5.78 50.83
N VAL A 2 -7.70 6.86 50.25
CA VAL A 2 -8.15 7.39 48.96
C VAL A 2 -7.26 6.77 47.89
N ILE A 3 -7.83 5.97 47.00
CA ILE A 3 -7.12 5.44 45.83
C ILE A 3 -7.04 6.61 44.83
N PRO A 4 -5.85 7.04 44.39
CA PRO A 4 -5.76 8.06 43.35
C PRO A 4 -6.30 7.47 42.05
N GLU A 5 -7.29 8.17 41.46
CA GLU A 5 -7.78 7.90 40.12
C GLU A 5 -6.58 7.78 39.17
N ALA A 6 -6.42 6.57 38.62
CA ALA A 6 -5.46 6.32 37.56
C ALA A 6 -5.72 7.35 36.46
N VAL A 7 -4.73 8.21 36.21
CA VAL A 7 -4.68 9.09 35.05
C VAL A 7 -4.82 8.17 33.84
N LYS A 8 -6.04 8.08 33.31
CA LYS A 8 -6.36 7.32 32.10
C LYS A 8 -5.54 7.99 31.01
N ALA A 9 -4.45 7.32 30.59
CA ALA A 9 -3.61 7.81 29.51
C ALA A 9 -4.53 8.23 28.36
N PRO A 10 -4.34 9.43 27.76
CA PRO A 10 -5.18 9.84 26.65
C PRO A 10 -5.12 8.74 25.59
N GLU A 11 -6.29 8.22 25.22
CA GLU A 11 -6.38 7.24 24.15
C GLU A 11 -5.66 7.85 22.94
N PRO A 12 -4.69 7.15 22.33
CA PRO A 12 -3.94 7.70 21.21
C PRO A 12 -4.94 8.16 20.16
N GLU A 13 -4.89 9.46 19.83
CA GLU A 13 -5.76 10.04 18.81
C GLU A 13 -5.64 9.17 17.56
N LYS A 14 -6.74 8.50 17.20
CA LYS A 14 -6.77 7.71 15.97
C LYS A 14 -6.37 8.68 14.85
N PRO A 15 -5.35 8.36 14.05
CA PRO A 15 -4.97 9.19 12.92
C PRO A 15 -6.23 9.45 12.09
N GLY A 16 -6.71 10.71 12.06
CA GLY A 16 -7.89 11.11 11.29
C GLY A 16 -7.69 10.82 9.81
N GLU A 17 -8.71 10.93 8.96
CA GLU A 17 -8.60 10.56 7.52
C GLU A 17 -7.29 11.04 6.85
N PRO A 18 -6.66 10.22 5.98
CA PRO A 18 -5.43 10.61 5.31
C PRO A 18 -5.66 11.89 4.51
N SER A 19 -4.78 12.87 4.68
CA SER A 19 -4.85 14.08 3.87
C SER A 19 -4.63 13.77 2.40
N GLN A 20 -5.08 14.64 1.50
CA GLN A 20 -4.84 14.46 0.07
C GLN A 20 -3.35 14.34 -0.26
N ASP A 21 -2.49 15.06 0.45
CA ASP A 21 -1.03 14.95 0.31
C ASP A 21 -0.50 13.57 0.76
N GLU A 22 -1.05 13.00 1.84
CA GLU A 22 -0.69 11.64 2.28
C GLU A 22 -1.12 10.60 1.23
N LEU A 23 -2.34 10.73 0.68
CA LEU A 23 -2.83 9.85 -0.37
C LEU A 23 -1.97 9.95 -1.63
N ARG A 24 -1.66 11.17 -2.07
CA ARG A 24 -0.80 11.40 -3.23
C ARG A 24 0.61 10.81 -3.04
N ALA A 25 1.21 11.00 -1.87
CA ALA A 25 2.49 10.39 -1.54
C ALA A 25 2.43 8.85 -1.58
N ALA A 26 1.33 8.26 -1.11
CA ALA A 26 1.12 6.82 -1.19
C ALA A 26 0.97 6.31 -2.63
N TYR A 27 0.22 7.05 -3.46
CA TYR A 27 0.07 6.72 -4.87
C TYR A 27 1.42 6.78 -5.59
N ASP A 28 2.17 7.89 -5.43
CA ASP A 28 3.49 8.07 -6.04
C ASP A 28 4.48 7.00 -5.58
N TYR A 29 4.45 6.63 -4.30
CA TYR A 29 5.31 5.58 -3.73
C TYR A 29 5.03 4.21 -4.36
N LEU A 30 3.76 3.87 -4.57
CA LEU A 30 3.33 2.60 -5.15
C LEU A 30 3.31 2.61 -6.68
N GLY A 31 3.55 3.77 -7.29
CA GLY A 31 3.44 3.95 -8.73
C GLY A 31 2.00 3.83 -9.22
N LEU A 32 1.05 4.34 -8.45
CA LEU A 32 -0.34 4.54 -8.84
C LEU A 32 -0.55 5.99 -9.28
N ARG A 33 -1.50 6.20 -10.18
CA ARG A 33 -1.95 7.52 -10.63
C ARG A 33 -3.45 7.59 -10.58
N GLU A 34 -3.99 8.66 -10.03
CA GLU A 34 -5.42 8.94 -10.06
C GLU A 34 -5.83 9.50 -11.43
N THR A 35 -6.88 8.93 -11.99
CA THR A 35 -7.54 9.37 -13.23
C THR A 35 -9.04 9.52 -13.00
N SER A 36 -9.77 10.03 -13.99
CA SER A 36 -11.22 10.17 -13.91
C SER A 36 -11.96 8.84 -13.75
N GLU A 37 -11.34 7.73 -14.11
CA GLU A 37 -11.91 6.38 -14.05
C GLU A 37 -11.46 5.61 -12.78
N GLY A 38 -10.53 6.18 -12.00
CA GLY A 38 -10.03 5.61 -10.76
C GLY A 38 -8.51 5.58 -10.70
N LEU A 39 -7.96 4.64 -9.93
CA LEU A 39 -6.51 4.49 -9.81
C LEU A 39 -5.96 3.61 -10.93
N GLU A 40 -4.99 4.10 -11.68
CA GLU A 40 -4.23 3.37 -12.68
C GLU A 40 -2.83 3.01 -12.17
N VAL A 41 -2.27 1.92 -12.68
CA VAL A 41 -0.88 1.53 -12.39
C VAL A 41 0.05 2.16 -13.44
N THR A 42 1.03 2.94 -12.98
CA THR A 42 2.06 3.51 -13.84
C THR A 42 3.07 2.45 -14.27
N GLN A 43 3.91 2.74 -15.27
CA GLN A 43 5.00 1.83 -15.67
C GLN A 43 5.93 1.46 -14.49
N ARG A 44 6.22 2.42 -13.60
CA ARG A 44 6.99 2.16 -12.36
C ARG A 44 6.23 1.22 -11.42
N GLY A 45 4.93 1.43 -11.27
CA GLY A 45 4.04 0.56 -10.49
C GLY A 45 4.00 -0.86 -11.04
N VAL A 46 3.92 -1.01 -12.37
CA VAL A 46 3.98 -2.31 -13.07
C VAL A 46 5.30 -3.01 -12.78
N GLN A 47 6.44 -2.32 -12.91
CA GLN A 47 7.76 -2.91 -12.61
C GLN A 47 7.89 -3.34 -11.14
N SER A 48 7.40 -2.51 -10.21
CA SER A 48 7.38 -2.81 -8.78
C SER A 48 6.49 -4.01 -8.46
N ALA A 49 5.30 -4.08 -9.06
CA ALA A 49 4.37 -5.20 -8.90
C ALA A 49 4.99 -6.48 -9.46
N LEU A 50 5.60 -6.41 -10.65
CA LEU A 50 6.31 -7.54 -11.25
C LEU A 50 7.43 -8.07 -10.37
N GLY A 51 8.16 -7.21 -9.65
CA GLY A 51 9.16 -7.65 -8.68
C GLY A 51 8.56 -8.53 -7.58
N THR A 52 7.40 -8.13 -7.04
CA THR A 52 6.67 -8.92 -6.04
C THR A 52 6.12 -10.22 -6.62
N VAL A 53 5.44 -10.15 -7.76
CA VAL A 53 4.83 -11.30 -8.43
C VAL A 53 5.91 -12.33 -8.82
N LYS A 54 7.04 -11.90 -9.37
CA LYS A 54 8.17 -12.79 -9.69
C LYS A 54 8.72 -13.52 -8.47
N LYS A 55 8.77 -12.84 -7.32
CA LYS A 55 9.22 -13.48 -6.07
C LYS A 55 8.25 -14.58 -5.64
N ILE A 56 6.95 -14.28 -5.62
CA ILE A 56 5.91 -15.25 -5.24
C ILE A 56 5.89 -16.42 -6.22
N ALA A 57 5.90 -16.16 -7.53
CA ALA A 57 5.93 -17.19 -8.56
C ALA A 57 7.15 -18.11 -8.47
N ARG A 58 8.29 -17.61 -7.98
CA ARG A 58 9.50 -18.41 -7.75
C ARG A 58 9.36 -19.32 -6.53
N GLU A 59 8.68 -18.84 -5.50
CA GLU A 59 8.45 -19.59 -4.25
C GLU A 59 7.33 -20.63 -4.43
N ASP A 60 6.31 -20.31 -5.21
CA ASP A 60 5.20 -21.19 -5.58
C ASP A 60 4.90 -21.09 -7.09
N PRO A 61 5.42 -22.03 -7.89
CA PRO A 61 5.17 -22.10 -9.34
C PRO A 61 3.71 -22.41 -9.73
N SER A 62 2.86 -22.80 -8.77
CA SER A 62 1.44 -23.10 -9.01
C SER A 62 0.49 -21.94 -8.67
N SER A 63 1.04 -20.86 -8.10
CA SER A 63 0.33 -19.64 -7.70
C SER A 63 -0.32 -18.90 -8.86
N ALA A 64 -1.28 -18.01 -8.54
CA ALA A 64 -1.87 -17.11 -9.51
C ALA A 64 -0.82 -16.19 -10.14
N GLU A 65 0.16 -15.77 -9.35
CA GLU A 65 1.31 -14.96 -9.76
C GLU A 65 2.16 -15.65 -10.82
N ALA A 66 2.39 -16.97 -10.68
CA ALA A 66 3.10 -17.75 -11.69
C ALA A 66 2.32 -17.81 -13.01
N ARG A 67 0.99 -17.94 -12.97
CA ARG A 67 0.13 -17.89 -14.17
C ARG A 67 0.20 -16.52 -14.84
N VAL A 68 0.15 -15.45 -14.05
CA VAL A 68 0.27 -14.06 -14.53
C VAL A 68 1.62 -13.80 -15.18
N MET A 69 2.69 -14.39 -14.65
CA MET A 69 4.03 -14.29 -15.26
C MET A 69 4.15 -15.00 -16.60
N ALA A 70 3.31 -16.01 -16.86
CA ALA A 70 3.24 -16.69 -18.15
C ALA A 70 2.45 -15.90 -19.21
N MET A 71 1.67 -14.89 -18.81
CA MET A 71 0.91 -14.03 -19.72
C MET A 71 1.79 -13.02 -20.47
N GLY A 72 1.34 -12.58 -21.64
CA GLY A 72 2.00 -11.56 -22.44
C GLY A 72 2.17 -10.23 -21.69
N ALA A 73 3.15 -9.41 -22.08
CA ALA A 73 3.40 -8.12 -21.41
C ALA A 73 2.32 -7.06 -21.65
N ALA A 74 1.53 -7.22 -22.71
CA ALA A 74 0.42 -6.34 -23.11
C ALA A 74 -0.95 -6.98 -22.85
N ASP A 75 -1.00 -8.02 -22.02
CA ASP A 75 -2.23 -8.70 -21.66
C ASP A 75 -3.00 -7.87 -20.62
N ASP A 76 -4.26 -7.52 -20.91
CA ASP A 76 -5.08 -6.68 -20.04
C ASP A 76 -5.31 -7.32 -18.66
N ASP A 77 -5.47 -8.65 -18.61
CA ASP A 77 -5.65 -9.39 -17.35
C ASP A 77 -4.36 -9.33 -16.51
N ARG A 78 -3.19 -9.34 -17.16
CA ARG A 78 -1.92 -9.14 -16.47
C ARG A 78 -1.80 -7.72 -15.92
N ILE A 79 -2.17 -6.70 -16.68
CA ILE A 79 -2.09 -5.30 -16.24
C ILE A 79 -3.04 -5.08 -15.05
N GLU A 80 -4.26 -5.60 -15.14
CA GLU A 80 -5.24 -5.51 -14.06
C GLU A 80 -4.78 -6.28 -12.81
N PHE A 81 -4.17 -7.46 -12.97
CA PHE A 81 -3.59 -8.17 -11.83
C PHE A 81 -2.48 -7.35 -11.14
N LEU A 82 -1.59 -6.74 -11.90
CA LEU A 82 -0.51 -5.92 -11.34
C LEU A 82 -1.03 -4.65 -10.67
N ARG A 83 -2.11 -4.07 -11.19
CA ARG A 83 -2.85 -2.99 -10.55
C ARG A 83 -3.43 -3.45 -9.21
N CYS A 84 -4.10 -4.60 -9.16
CA CYS A 84 -4.61 -5.19 -7.92
C CYS A 84 -3.51 -5.42 -6.87
N VAL A 85 -2.32 -5.89 -7.28
CA VAL A 85 -1.17 -6.02 -6.39
C VAL A 85 -0.76 -4.68 -5.77
N GLN A 86 -0.78 -3.58 -6.53
CA GLN A 86 -0.46 -2.26 -5.99
C GLN A 86 -1.58 -1.70 -5.09
N LEU A 87 -2.85 -1.98 -5.41
CA LEU A 87 -3.98 -1.60 -4.56
C LEU A 87 -3.98 -2.35 -3.23
N ASP A 88 -3.61 -3.64 -3.22
CA ASP A 88 -3.40 -4.39 -1.98
C ASP A 88 -2.27 -3.80 -1.13
N LYS A 89 -1.15 -3.41 -1.77
CA LYS A 89 -0.07 -2.70 -1.06
C LYS A 89 -0.54 -1.35 -0.50
N LEU A 90 -1.34 -0.59 -1.26
CA LEU A 90 -1.92 0.67 -0.81
C LEU A 90 -2.80 0.45 0.43
N SER A 91 -3.67 -0.54 0.40
CA SER A 91 -4.51 -0.91 1.54
C SER A 91 -3.66 -1.21 2.79
N LYS A 92 -2.59 -2.00 2.65
CA LYS A 92 -1.67 -2.33 3.75
C LYS A 92 -0.92 -1.11 4.29
N VAL A 93 -0.49 -0.22 3.41
CA VAL A 93 0.17 1.05 3.76
C VAL A 93 -0.79 1.98 4.52
N MET A 94 -2.04 2.09 4.06
CA MET A 94 -3.08 2.87 4.73
C MET A 94 -3.45 2.28 6.10
N ALA A 95 -3.51 0.95 6.22
CA ALA A 95 -3.75 0.28 7.49
C ALA A 95 -2.64 0.56 8.52
N LYS A 96 -1.37 0.56 8.09
CA LYS A 96 -0.23 0.95 8.95
C LYS A 96 -0.32 2.41 9.38
N ARG A 97 -0.67 3.30 8.46
CA ARG A 97 -0.86 4.73 8.75
C ARG A 97 -1.97 4.93 9.77
N ALA A 98 -3.11 4.25 9.60
CA ALA A 98 -4.22 4.29 10.54
C ALA A 98 -3.86 3.71 11.93
N ALA A 99 -2.90 2.79 12.00
CA ALA A 99 -2.34 2.30 13.26
C ALA A 99 -1.32 3.27 13.90
N GLY A 100 -1.02 4.41 13.26
CA GLY A 100 -0.04 5.38 13.72
C GLY A 100 1.41 4.96 13.48
N ASP A 101 1.67 4.01 12.56
CA ASP A 101 3.03 3.60 12.22
C ASP A 101 3.76 4.74 11.49
N PRO A 102 4.84 5.32 12.07
CA PRO A 102 5.59 6.39 11.40
C PRO A 102 6.29 5.90 10.13
N ARG A 103 6.40 4.59 9.90
CA ARG A 103 6.98 3.95 8.71
C ARG A 103 5.91 3.37 7.79
N TRP A 104 4.72 3.97 7.77
CA TRP A 104 3.61 3.46 6.98
C TRP A 104 3.91 3.34 5.47
N LEU A 105 4.74 4.23 4.90
CA LEU A 105 5.28 4.14 3.53
C LEU A 105 6.56 3.31 3.39
N GLY A 106 6.98 2.57 4.43
CA GLY A 106 8.27 1.86 4.45
C GLY A 106 9.50 2.75 4.65
N VAL A 107 9.33 4.07 4.65
CA VAL A 107 10.32 5.06 5.11
C VAL A 107 9.76 5.80 6.32
N ALA A 108 10.63 6.27 7.23
CA ALA A 108 10.19 7.15 8.31
C ALA A 108 9.55 8.38 7.67
N THR A 109 8.24 8.51 7.79
CA THR A 109 7.51 9.69 7.37
C THR A 109 7.95 10.79 8.33
N PRO A 110 8.54 11.89 7.83
CA PRO A 110 9.02 12.94 8.71
C PRO A 110 7.84 13.44 9.57
N PRO A 111 8.05 13.68 10.88
CA PRO A 111 7.01 14.23 11.73
C PRO A 111 6.52 15.54 11.10
N ARG A 112 5.19 15.71 11.03
CA ARG A 112 4.58 17.00 10.66
C ARG A 112 5.14 18.05 11.64
N ILE A 113 5.94 18.99 11.12
CA ILE A 113 6.46 20.16 11.84
C ILE A 113 5.37 21.25 11.87
#